data_AF-A0A0D7EGL7-F1
#
_entry.id   AF-A0A0D7EGL7-F1
#
_cell.length_a   1.000
_cell.length_b   1.000
_cell.length_c   1.000
_cell.angle_alpha   90.00
_cell.angle_beta   90.00
_cell.angle_gamma   90.00
#
_symmetry.space_group_name_H-M   'P 1'
#
loop_
_entity.id
_entity.type
_entity.pdbx_description
1 polymer ?
#
loop_
_entity_poly.entity_id
_entity_poly.type
_entity_poly.pdbx_seq_one_letter_code
_entity_poly.pdbx_strand_id
1 'polypeptide(L)'
;MTTNKLAPLATALTLSTALLLSTCLITRAADEPISPIVPAVVKNPKLVELGKKLFFDPRLSKSGFISCNSCHNLSMGGTDNLKTSIGHNWNKGPINAPTVLNSSLNVAQFWDGRALTLQDQAGGPIANPGEMAFTHDLAIAFLSSVPGYVEEFKSAFGNDKITIEEATRAIAAFEETLVTPNSRFDKWLKGDKTAITPTELAGYELFKDSGCTACHNGSAGG
;
A
#
# COMPACT_ATOMS: atom_id res chain seq x y z
N MET A 1 -68.16 10.34 66.39
CA MET A 1 -68.45 11.17 65.20
C MET A 1 -67.34 12.21 65.12
N THR A 2 -66.21 11.92 64.44
CA THR A 2 -65.92 12.23 63.01
C THR A 2 -66.17 13.73 62.73
N THR A 3 -65.20 14.56 62.34
CA THR A 3 -64.26 14.37 61.22
C THR A 3 -63.01 15.26 61.32
N ASN A 4 -61.85 14.68 61.02
CA ASN A 4 -60.62 15.33 60.55
C ASN A 4 -60.84 16.03 59.20
N LYS A 5 -60.16 17.17 58.96
CA LYS A 5 -59.79 17.60 57.59
C LYS A 5 -58.31 17.97 57.53
N LEU A 6 -57.65 17.30 56.59
CA LEU A 6 -56.22 17.30 56.27
C LEU A 6 -55.80 18.57 55.51
N ALA A 7 -54.56 19.00 55.73
CA ALA A 7 -53.81 19.92 54.87
C ALA A 7 -53.15 19.16 53.70
N PRO A 8 -52.94 19.78 52.53
CA PRO A 8 -52.28 19.11 51.41
C PRO A 8 -50.75 19.20 51.55
N LEU A 9 -50.11 18.04 51.45
CA LEU A 9 -48.67 17.87 51.32
C LEU A 9 -48.27 18.23 49.87
N ALA A 10 -47.40 19.23 49.68
CA ALA A 10 -46.78 19.52 48.40
C ALA A 10 -45.51 18.66 48.26
N THR A 11 -45.57 17.65 47.39
CA THR A 11 -44.43 16.80 47.01
C THR A 11 -43.55 17.54 46.01
N ALA A 12 -42.36 17.96 46.43
CA ALA A 12 -41.32 18.49 45.54
C ALA A 12 -40.60 17.32 44.85
N LEU A 13 -40.75 17.24 43.52
CA LEU A 13 -40.09 16.24 42.68
C LEU A 13 -38.69 16.75 42.31
N THR A 14 -37.63 16.21 42.93
CA THR A 14 -36.24 16.53 42.57
C THR A 14 -35.83 15.79 41.31
N LEU A 15 -35.69 16.51 40.20
CA LEU A 15 -35.22 15.99 38.93
C LEU A 15 -33.68 15.93 38.94
N SER A 16 -33.12 14.74 39.23
CA SER A 16 -31.68 14.49 39.12
C SER A 16 -31.28 14.35 37.66
N THR A 17 -30.71 15.41 37.07
CA THR A 17 -30.07 15.35 35.74
C THR A 17 -28.72 14.65 35.86
N ALA A 18 -28.65 13.39 35.45
CA ALA A 18 -27.39 12.67 35.28
C ALA A 18 -26.67 13.21 34.03
N LEU A 19 -25.60 13.98 34.25
CA LEU A 19 -24.73 14.48 33.20
C LEU A 19 -23.84 13.33 32.72
N LEU A 20 -24.22 12.71 31.59
CA LEU A 20 -23.38 11.74 30.89
C LEU A 20 -22.18 12.49 30.30
N LEU A 21 -21.03 12.47 31.00
CA LEU A 21 -19.75 12.84 30.40
C LEU A 21 -19.41 11.79 29.34
N SER A 22 -19.75 12.08 28.10
CA SER A 22 -19.24 11.38 26.93
C SER A 22 -17.75 11.66 26.85
N THR A 23 -16.92 10.73 27.33
CA THR A 23 -15.47 10.76 27.13
C THR A 23 -15.22 10.64 25.63
N CYS A 24 -14.93 11.78 25.00
CA CYS A 24 -14.36 11.81 23.67
C CYS A 24 -13.03 11.06 23.75
N LEU A 25 -12.97 9.85 23.19
CA LEU A 25 -11.71 9.17 22.94
C LEU A 25 -10.96 10.04 21.93
N ILE A 26 -10.08 10.90 22.42
CA ILE A 26 -9.19 11.71 21.58
C ILE A 26 -8.34 10.72 20.79
N THR A 27 -8.60 10.60 19.50
CA THR A 27 -7.83 9.78 18.57
C THR A 27 -6.46 10.44 18.37
N ARG A 28 -5.45 10.01 19.14
CA ARG A 28 -4.05 10.48 19.07
C ARG A 28 -3.42 10.40 17.66
N ALA A 29 -3.99 9.58 16.76
CA ALA A 29 -3.56 9.49 15.38
C ALA A 29 -3.64 10.81 14.59
N ALA A 30 -4.44 11.79 15.04
CA ALA A 30 -4.57 13.08 14.34
C ALA A 30 -3.40 14.06 14.57
N ASP A 31 -2.57 13.83 15.61
CA ASP A 31 -1.53 14.79 16.05
C ASP A 31 -0.08 14.30 15.82
N GLU A 32 0.12 13.15 15.17
CA GLU A 32 1.47 12.58 14.94
C GLU A 32 1.92 12.78 13.48
N PRO A 33 3.22 13.04 13.21
CA PRO A 33 3.76 13.22 11.85
C PRO A 33 3.72 11.95 10.99
N ILE A 34 3.53 10.78 11.60
CA ILE A 34 3.32 9.50 10.90
C ILE A 34 1.87 9.06 11.10
N SER A 35 1.23 8.65 10.01
CA SER A 35 -0.14 8.14 10.02
C SER A 35 -0.18 6.62 9.75
N PRO A 36 -1.14 5.87 10.32
CA PRO A 36 -1.23 4.44 10.05
C PRO A 36 -1.52 4.13 8.58
N ILE A 37 -0.99 3.01 8.08
CA ILE A 37 -1.35 2.49 6.77
C ILE A 37 -2.75 1.87 6.83
N VAL A 38 -3.57 2.21 5.84
CA VAL A 38 -4.92 1.65 5.67
C VAL A 38 -4.87 0.42 4.77
N PRO A 39 -5.66 -0.64 5.06
CA PRO A 39 -5.76 -1.77 4.14
C PRO A 39 -6.24 -1.34 2.75
N ALA A 40 -5.69 -1.95 1.70
CA ALA A 40 -6.10 -1.66 0.33
C ALA A 40 -7.56 -2.08 0.08
N VAL A 41 -8.26 -1.27 -0.71
CA VAL A 41 -9.63 -1.56 -1.15
C VAL A 41 -9.60 -2.03 -2.60
N VAL A 42 -9.85 -3.32 -2.82
CA VAL A 42 -9.86 -3.92 -4.16
C VAL A 42 -11.17 -3.59 -4.88
N LYS A 43 -11.13 -2.65 -5.83
CA LYS A 43 -12.30 -2.25 -6.63
C LYS A 43 -12.58 -3.18 -7.82
N ASN A 44 -11.53 -3.67 -8.48
CA ASN A 44 -11.64 -4.59 -9.61
C ASN A 44 -10.75 -5.82 -9.38
N PRO A 45 -11.29 -6.89 -8.77
CA PRO A 45 -10.52 -8.10 -8.46
C PRO A 45 -9.91 -8.77 -9.69
N LYS A 46 -10.59 -8.71 -10.84
CA LYS A 46 -10.10 -9.31 -12.09
C LYS A 46 -8.84 -8.61 -12.61
N LEU A 47 -8.82 -7.28 -12.52
CA LEU A 47 -7.68 -6.47 -12.90
C LEU A 47 -6.48 -6.73 -11.98
N VAL A 48 -6.72 -6.82 -10.67
CA VAL A 48 -5.68 -7.15 -9.67
C VAL A 48 -5.11 -8.55 -9.89
N GLU A 49 -5.96 -9.55 -10.16
CA GLU A 49 -5.50 -10.91 -10.40
C GLU A 49 -4.70 -11.03 -11.71
N LEU A 50 -5.10 -10.31 -12.77
CA LEU A 50 -4.31 -10.21 -13.99
C LEU A 50 -2.95 -9.55 -13.70
N GLY A 51 -2.94 -8.43 -12.99
CA GLY A 51 -1.72 -7.74 -12.57
C GLY A 51 -0.76 -8.62 -11.79
N LYS A 52 -1.30 -9.38 -10.83
CA LYS A 52 -0.53 -10.37 -10.05
C LYS A 52 0.13 -11.38 -10.97
N LYS A 53 -0.60 -11.95 -11.93
CA LYS A 53 -0.02 -12.92 -12.87
C LYS A 53 1.13 -12.30 -13.67
N LEU A 54 0.95 -11.09 -14.20
CA LEU A 54 1.98 -10.40 -14.95
C LEU A 54 3.21 -10.09 -14.09
N PHE A 55 3.03 -9.63 -12.85
CA PHE A 55 4.11 -9.35 -11.90
C PHE A 55 5.02 -10.56 -11.66
N PHE A 56 4.43 -11.76 -11.67
CA PHE A 56 5.13 -13.03 -11.45
C PHE A 56 5.55 -13.75 -12.74
N ASP A 57 5.13 -13.30 -13.93
CA ASP A 57 5.38 -14.01 -15.19
C ASP A 57 6.77 -13.69 -15.76
N PRO A 58 7.71 -14.64 -15.73
CA PRO A 58 9.07 -14.39 -16.21
C PRO A 58 9.15 -14.32 -17.75
N ARG A 59 8.09 -14.71 -18.47
CA ARG A 59 8.02 -14.66 -19.93
C ARG A 59 7.87 -13.25 -20.48
N LEU A 60 7.65 -12.25 -19.61
CA LEU A 60 7.75 -10.84 -19.96
C LEU A 60 9.21 -10.34 -20.05
N SER A 61 10.20 -11.19 -19.78
CA SER A 61 11.60 -10.90 -20.09
C SER A 61 12.08 -11.64 -21.33
N LYS A 62 13.11 -11.09 -21.97
CA LYS A 62 13.76 -11.75 -23.12
C LYS A 62 14.37 -13.10 -22.78
N SER A 63 14.78 -13.32 -21.54
CA SER A 63 15.31 -14.61 -21.09
C SER A 63 14.24 -15.63 -20.72
N GLY A 64 12.98 -15.20 -20.54
CA GLY A 64 11.93 -16.05 -19.98
C GLY A 64 12.15 -16.44 -18.52
N PHE A 65 13.07 -15.76 -17.81
CA PHE A 65 13.52 -16.12 -16.45
C PHE A 65 13.34 -14.99 -15.42
N ILE A 66 13.14 -13.74 -15.86
CA ILE A 66 13.08 -12.58 -14.98
C ILE A 66 11.66 -12.05 -14.95
N SER A 67 11.06 -11.93 -13.78
CA SER A 67 9.79 -11.24 -13.56
C SER A 67 9.99 -10.03 -12.64
N CYS A 68 8.95 -9.24 -12.39
CA CYS A 68 9.00 -8.17 -11.39
C CYS A 68 9.42 -8.73 -10.02
N ASN A 69 8.89 -9.90 -9.65
CA ASN A 69 9.23 -10.58 -8.40
C ASN A 69 10.70 -11.04 -8.30
N SER A 70 11.44 -11.14 -9.41
CA SER A 70 12.88 -11.44 -9.37
C SER A 70 13.68 -10.34 -8.69
N CYS A 71 13.32 -9.06 -8.93
CA CYS A 71 13.98 -7.90 -8.33
C CYS A 71 13.20 -7.32 -7.13
N HIS A 72 11.90 -7.60 -7.07
CA HIS A 72 11.00 -7.12 -6.03
C HIS A 72 10.31 -8.29 -5.32
N ASN A 73 11.11 -9.14 -4.67
CA ASN A 73 10.64 -10.41 -4.12
C ASN A 73 9.68 -10.20 -2.94
N LEU A 74 8.40 -10.49 -3.15
CA LEU A 74 7.36 -10.27 -2.12
C LEU A 74 7.55 -11.14 -0.88
N SER A 75 8.26 -12.26 -0.99
CA SER A 75 8.62 -13.11 0.16
C SER A 75 9.77 -12.53 1.00
N MET A 76 10.44 -11.47 0.54
CA MET A 76 11.64 -10.89 1.15
C MET A 76 11.55 -9.36 1.30
N GLY A 77 10.35 -8.83 1.49
CA GLY A 77 10.13 -7.39 1.71
C GLY A 77 10.03 -6.56 0.44
N GLY A 78 9.77 -7.19 -0.72
CA GLY A 78 9.52 -6.49 -1.98
C GLY A 78 10.78 -5.95 -2.66
N THR A 79 11.96 -6.44 -2.29
CA THR A 79 13.26 -6.13 -2.92
C THR A 79 14.03 -7.42 -3.21
N ASP A 80 15.18 -7.33 -3.85
CA ASP A 80 16.11 -8.45 -4.07
C ASP A 80 17.16 -8.61 -2.96
N ASN A 81 17.23 -7.67 -2.01
CA ASN A 81 18.22 -7.60 -0.94
C ASN A 81 19.68 -7.62 -1.46
N LEU A 82 19.92 -7.08 -2.66
CA LEU A 82 21.24 -6.91 -3.26
C LEU A 82 21.69 -5.44 -3.22
N LYS A 83 22.99 -5.20 -3.39
CA LYS A 83 23.50 -3.82 -3.57
C LYS A 83 22.87 -3.14 -4.79
N THR A 84 22.77 -3.90 -5.89
CA THR A 84 22.15 -3.50 -7.15
C THR A 84 21.57 -4.75 -7.80
N SER A 85 20.46 -4.60 -8.53
CA SER A 85 19.78 -5.74 -9.13
C SER A 85 20.59 -6.45 -10.21
N ILE A 86 20.25 -7.71 -10.46
CA ILE A 86 20.83 -8.54 -11.51
C ILE A 86 19.77 -8.73 -12.60
N GLY A 87 20.04 -8.20 -13.78
CA GLY A 87 19.14 -8.30 -14.94
C GLY A 87 19.58 -9.35 -15.97
N HIS A 88 19.11 -9.16 -17.19
CA HIS A 88 19.41 -10.02 -18.34
C HIS A 88 20.92 -10.22 -18.53
N ASN A 89 21.33 -11.45 -18.88
CA ASN A 89 22.73 -11.86 -18.98
C ASN A 89 23.57 -11.61 -17.72
N TRP A 90 22.93 -11.60 -16.55
CA TRP A 90 23.57 -11.35 -15.25
C TRP A 90 24.17 -9.94 -15.12
N ASN A 91 23.67 -9.00 -15.92
CA ASN A 91 24.10 -7.60 -15.86
C ASN A 91 23.77 -7.01 -14.49
N LYS A 92 24.74 -6.33 -13.88
CA LYS A 92 24.51 -5.59 -12.63
C LYS A 92 23.93 -4.22 -12.95
N GLY A 93 22.78 -3.92 -12.38
CA GLY A 93 22.14 -2.61 -12.48
C GLY A 93 22.96 -1.51 -11.82
N PRO A 94 22.66 -0.24 -12.11
CA PRO A 94 23.42 0.90 -11.59
C PRO A 94 22.98 1.34 -10.17
N ILE A 95 21.84 0.83 -9.68
CA ILE A 95 21.21 1.29 -8.45
C ILE A 95 20.49 0.13 -7.73
N ASN A 96 20.24 0.30 -6.43
CA ASN A 96 19.45 -0.63 -5.63
C ASN A 96 17.96 -0.58 -6.04
N ALA A 97 17.31 -1.74 -6.12
CA ALA A 97 15.87 -1.82 -6.36
C ALA A 97 15.10 -1.44 -5.08
N PRO A 98 14.28 -0.37 -5.11
CA PRO A 98 13.43 -0.01 -3.98
C PRO A 98 12.33 -1.06 -3.78
N THR A 99 11.65 -1.04 -2.63
CA THR A 99 10.54 -1.95 -2.39
C THR A 99 9.29 -1.54 -3.18
N VAL A 100 8.53 -2.53 -3.64
CA VAL A 100 7.16 -2.32 -4.17
C VAL A 100 6.12 -2.19 -3.05
N LEU A 101 6.46 -2.59 -1.82
CA LEU A 101 5.54 -2.50 -0.68
C LEU A 101 5.29 -1.04 -0.31
N ASN A 102 4.02 -0.64 -0.24
CA ASN A 102 3.57 0.75 -0.03
C ASN A 102 4.01 1.76 -1.10
N SER A 103 4.55 1.31 -2.24
CA SER A 103 5.02 2.19 -3.32
C SER A 103 3.92 3.05 -3.96
N SER A 104 2.65 2.64 -3.81
CA SER A 104 1.47 3.43 -4.19
C SER A 104 1.29 4.72 -3.38
N LEU A 105 1.99 4.85 -2.25
CA LEU A 105 1.97 6.05 -1.40
C LEU A 105 3.07 7.06 -1.78
N ASN A 106 4.00 6.69 -2.66
CA ASN A 106 5.07 7.59 -3.10
C ASN A 106 4.48 8.75 -3.94
N VAL A 107 5.10 9.92 -3.83
CA VAL A 107 4.72 11.09 -4.66
C VAL A 107 5.08 10.92 -6.14
N ALA A 108 6.10 10.11 -6.42
CA ALA A 108 6.58 9.71 -7.73
C ALA A 108 7.37 8.39 -7.59
N GLN A 109 7.62 7.73 -8.71
CA GLN A 109 8.31 6.44 -8.78
C GLN A 109 9.75 6.58 -9.31
N PHE A 110 10.56 5.57 -9.01
CA PHE A 110 12.03 5.59 -9.12
C PHE A 110 12.71 6.59 -8.16
N TRP A 111 14.00 6.34 -7.90
CA TRP A 111 14.84 7.19 -7.05
C TRP A 111 14.94 8.65 -7.51
N ASP A 112 14.81 8.90 -8.80
CA ASP A 112 14.87 10.23 -9.40
C ASP A 112 13.47 10.83 -9.70
N GLY A 113 12.40 10.13 -9.32
CA GLY A 113 11.02 10.60 -9.51
C GLY A 113 10.58 10.72 -10.98
N ARG A 114 11.29 10.09 -11.94
CA ARG A 114 11.03 10.29 -13.37
C ARG A 114 9.71 9.70 -13.88
N ALA A 115 9.07 8.83 -13.10
CA ALA A 115 7.76 8.27 -13.41
C ALA A 115 6.74 8.77 -12.39
N LEU A 116 5.63 9.34 -12.85
CA LEU A 116 4.65 9.96 -11.94
C LEU A 116 3.80 8.91 -11.20
N THR A 117 3.51 7.80 -11.86
CA THR A 117 2.62 6.76 -11.33
C THR A 117 3.26 5.36 -11.44
N LEU A 118 2.69 4.39 -10.71
CA LEU A 118 3.08 2.97 -10.84
C LEU A 118 2.88 2.45 -12.28
N GLN A 119 1.82 2.89 -12.95
CA GLN A 119 1.57 2.53 -14.35
C GLN A 119 2.68 3.06 -15.28
N ASP A 120 3.11 4.31 -15.10
CA ASP A 120 4.21 4.90 -15.88
C ASP A 120 5.54 4.16 -15.62
N GLN A 121 5.73 3.69 -14.39
CA GLN A 121 6.92 2.94 -13.97
C GLN A 121 6.97 1.56 -14.61
N ALA A 122 5.87 0.80 -14.60
CA ALA A 122 5.83 -0.63 -14.93
C ALA A 122 6.26 -0.95 -16.37
N GLY A 123 6.11 -0.01 -17.30
CA GLY A 123 6.55 -0.17 -18.68
C GLY A 123 8.07 -0.12 -18.85
N GLY A 124 8.79 0.56 -17.96
CA GLY A 124 10.23 0.77 -18.05
C GLY A 124 11.05 -0.53 -17.97
N PRO A 125 10.90 -1.33 -16.89
CA PRO A 125 11.67 -2.56 -16.68
C PRO A 125 11.57 -3.58 -17.81
N ILE A 126 10.37 -3.73 -18.39
CA ILE A 126 10.11 -4.65 -19.51
C ILE A 126 11.05 -4.36 -20.68
N ALA A 127 11.22 -3.08 -21.02
CA ALA A 127 12.04 -2.65 -22.16
C ALA A 127 13.50 -2.33 -21.81
N ASN A 128 13.87 -2.29 -20.52
CA ASN A 128 15.22 -1.92 -20.11
C ASN A 128 16.22 -3.07 -20.41
N PRO A 129 17.26 -2.85 -21.25
CA PRO A 129 18.23 -3.89 -21.61
C PRO A 129 19.11 -4.36 -20.44
N GLY A 130 19.22 -3.56 -19.37
CA GLY A 130 19.90 -3.93 -18.14
C GLY A 130 19.03 -4.70 -17.15
N GLU A 131 17.73 -4.86 -17.42
CA GLU A 131 16.74 -5.49 -16.54
C GLU A 131 16.07 -6.68 -17.25
N MET A 132 14.84 -6.54 -17.76
CA MET A 132 14.11 -7.63 -18.42
C MET A 132 14.46 -7.78 -19.92
N ALA A 133 15.05 -6.73 -20.51
CA ALA A 133 15.61 -6.69 -21.86
C ALA A 133 14.67 -7.13 -22.99
N PHE A 134 13.37 -6.95 -22.81
CA PHE A 134 12.35 -7.27 -23.80
C PHE A 134 11.96 -6.03 -24.61
N THR A 135 10.85 -6.09 -25.35
CA THR A 135 10.24 -4.90 -25.97
C THR A 135 8.74 -4.92 -25.71
N HIS A 136 8.08 -3.77 -25.76
CA HIS A 136 6.63 -3.71 -25.60
C HIS A 136 5.90 -4.48 -26.71
N ASP A 137 6.34 -4.37 -27.97
CA ASP A 137 5.77 -5.13 -29.08
C ASP A 137 5.86 -6.65 -28.85
N LEU A 138 7.00 -7.15 -28.35
CA LEU A 138 7.16 -8.56 -28.05
C LEU A 138 6.31 -8.98 -26.84
N ALA A 139 6.16 -8.11 -25.83
CA ALA A 139 5.27 -8.35 -24.71
C ALA A 139 3.81 -8.50 -25.17
N ILE A 140 3.33 -7.59 -26.02
CA ILE A 140 1.97 -7.68 -26.55
C ILE A 140 1.79 -8.89 -27.45
N ALA A 141 2.73 -9.16 -28.35
CA ALA A 141 2.68 -10.36 -29.19
C ALA A 141 2.63 -11.65 -28.34
N PHE A 142 3.44 -11.73 -27.27
CA PHE A 142 3.41 -12.83 -26.32
C PHE A 142 2.05 -12.93 -25.63
N LEU A 143 1.56 -11.86 -25.00
CA LEU A 143 0.30 -11.86 -24.26
C LEU A 143 -0.89 -12.22 -25.16
N SER A 144 -0.92 -11.72 -26.40
CA SER A 144 -1.93 -12.05 -27.40
C SER A 144 -1.84 -13.48 -27.93
N SER A 145 -0.67 -14.12 -27.83
CA SER A 145 -0.47 -15.53 -28.26
C SER A 145 -0.96 -16.56 -27.24
N VAL A 146 -1.22 -16.15 -26.00
CA VAL A 146 -1.64 -17.04 -24.90
C VAL A 146 -3.15 -16.91 -24.68
N PRO A 147 -3.97 -17.93 -25.03
CA PRO A 147 -5.43 -17.84 -24.93
C PRO A 147 -5.95 -17.44 -23.55
N GLY A 148 -5.33 -17.93 -22.49
CA GLY A 148 -5.68 -17.56 -21.11
C GLY A 148 -5.49 -16.06 -20.84
N TYR A 149 -4.42 -15.44 -21.34
CA TYR A 149 -4.24 -13.99 -21.18
C TYR A 149 -5.29 -13.22 -21.99
N VAL A 150 -5.59 -13.64 -23.22
CA VAL A 150 -6.65 -13.00 -24.03
C VAL A 150 -7.99 -12.97 -23.29
N GLU A 151 -8.39 -14.09 -22.70
CA GLU A 151 -9.63 -14.16 -21.89
C GLU A 151 -9.57 -13.26 -20.65
N GLU A 152 -8.44 -13.23 -19.95
CA GLU A 152 -8.26 -12.45 -18.72
C GLU A 152 -8.23 -10.94 -18.98
N PHE A 153 -7.53 -10.49 -20.04
CA PHE A 153 -7.54 -9.10 -20.49
C PHE A 153 -8.96 -8.67 -20.89
N LYS A 154 -9.67 -9.49 -21.67
CA LYS A 154 -11.07 -9.23 -22.02
C LYS A 154 -11.96 -9.13 -20.79
N SER A 155 -11.76 -10.01 -19.80
CA SER A 155 -12.52 -10.01 -18.56
C SER A 155 -12.24 -8.80 -17.66
N ALA A 156 -11.00 -8.28 -17.70
CA ALA A 156 -10.56 -7.13 -16.89
C ALA A 156 -10.92 -5.77 -17.53
N PHE A 157 -10.84 -5.65 -18.86
CA PHE A 157 -10.97 -4.39 -19.60
C PHE A 157 -12.19 -4.31 -20.53
N GLY A 158 -12.87 -5.42 -20.78
CA GLY A 158 -14.10 -5.45 -21.59
C GLY A 158 -13.89 -5.28 -23.10
N ASN A 159 -12.66 -5.44 -23.60
CA ASN A 159 -12.35 -5.35 -25.03
C ASN A 159 -11.38 -6.46 -25.47
N ASP A 160 -11.27 -6.69 -26.78
CA ASP A 160 -10.49 -7.80 -27.36
C ASP A 160 -9.03 -7.43 -27.68
N LYS A 161 -8.64 -6.17 -27.49
CA LYS A 161 -7.28 -5.70 -27.74
C LYS A 161 -6.47 -5.84 -26.44
N ILE A 162 -5.20 -6.22 -26.60
CA ILE A 162 -4.21 -6.15 -25.52
C ILE A 162 -3.24 -5.03 -25.87
N THR A 163 -2.99 -4.14 -24.93
CA THR A 163 -2.08 -3.00 -25.07
C THR A 163 -1.07 -2.95 -23.92
N ILE A 164 0.03 -2.22 -24.12
CA ILE A 164 1.03 -2.07 -23.05
C ILE A 164 0.47 -1.22 -21.92
N GLU A 165 -0.41 -0.28 -22.24
CA GLU A 165 -1.15 0.53 -21.29
C GLU A 165 -2.06 -0.33 -20.40
N GLU A 166 -2.74 -1.33 -20.96
CA GLU A 166 -3.55 -2.27 -20.18
C GLU A 166 -2.70 -3.21 -19.33
N ALA A 167 -1.57 -3.71 -19.86
CA ALA A 167 -0.67 -4.56 -19.11
C ALA A 167 -0.06 -3.82 -17.90
N THR A 168 0.47 -2.62 -18.12
CA THR A 168 1.03 -1.77 -17.05
C THR A 168 -0.04 -1.32 -16.06
N ARG A 169 -1.27 -1.04 -16.51
CA ARG A 169 -2.39 -0.72 -15.63
C ARG A 169 -2.82 -1.89 -14.76
N ALA A 170 -2.79 -3.11 -15.29
CA ALA A 170 -3.06 -4.31 -14.51
C ALA A 170 -1.99 -4.52 -13.43
N ILE A 171 -0.70 -4.41 -13.79
CA ILE A 171 0.43 -4.50 -12.84
C ILE A 171 0.28 -3.45 -11.74
N ALA A 172 0.06 -2.18 -12.10
CA ALA A 172 -0.13 -1.10 -11.13
C ALA A 172 -1.31 -1.36 -10.19
N ALA A 173 -2.44 -1.87 -10.71
CA ALA A 173 -3.59 -2.22 -9.87
C ALA A 173 -3.27 -3.33 -8.86
N PHE A 174 -2.41 -4.28 -9.20
CA PHE A 174 -1.90 -5.26 -8.25
C PHE A 174 -0.97 -4.61 -7.22
N GLU A 175 -0.03 -3.77 -7.65
CA GLU A 175 0.90 -3.06 -6.77
C GLU A 175 0.21 -2.12 -5.78
N GLU A 176 -0.90 -1.48 -6.18
CA GLU A 176 -1.77 -0.71 -5.29
C GLU A 176 -2.32 -1.54 -4.10
N THR A 177 -2.40 -2.86 -4.25
CA THR A 177 -2.81 -3.76 -3.16
C THR A 177 -1.67 -4.12 -2.20
N LEU A 178 -0.41 -3.87 -2.56
CA LEU A 178 0.78 -4.24 -1.81
C LEU A 178 1.09 -3.26 -0.66
N VAL A 179 0.06 -2.90 0.10
CA VAL A 179 0.20 -2.12 1.33
C VAL A 179 0.42 -3.03 2.54
N THR A 180 1.12 -2.54 3.56
CA THR A 180 1.47 -3.31 4.76
C THR A 180 0.86 -2.73 6.04
N PRO A 181 -0.48 -2.80 6.21
CA PRO A 181 -1.13 -2.27 7.40
C PRO A 181 -0.81 -3.12 8.64
N ASN A 182 -1.12 -2.57 9.82
CA ASN A 182 -1.07 -3.27 11.10
C ASN A 182 0.34 -3.58 11.60
N SER A 183 1.32 -2.76 11.22
CA SER A 183 2.60 -2.72 11.92
C SER A 183 2.38 -2.49 13.42
N ARG A 184 3.35 -2.88 14.25
CA ARG A 184 3.29 -2.61 15.71
C ARG A 184 3.16 -1.10 15.98
N PHE A 185 3.81 -0.29 15.15
CA PHE A 185 3.73 1.16 15.23
C PHE A 185 2.34 1.70 14.83
N ASP A 186 1.73 1.18 13.78
CA ASP A 186 0.34 1.52 13.40
C ASP A 186 -0.65 1.20 14.51
N LYS A 187 -0.49 0.04 15.18
CA LYS A 187 -1.34 -0.35 16.31
C LYS A 187 -1.18 0.63 17.48
N TRP A 188 0.05 1.06 17.76
CA TRP A 188 0.33 2.08 18.77
C TRP A 188 -0.30 3.43 18.41
N LEU A 189 -0.15 3.89 17.16
CA LEU A 189 -0.81 5.10 16.66
C LEU A 189 -2.34 5.03 16.77
N LYS A 190 -2.92 3.84 16.58
CA LYS A 190 -4.36 3.56 16.76
C LYS A 190 -4.80 3.43 18.22
N GLY A 191 -3.90 3.55 19.19
CA GLY A 191 -4.20 3.63 20.62
C GLY A 191 -3.78 2.43 21.46
N ASP A 192 -3.22 1.36 20.87
CA ASP A 192 -2.65 0.24 21.63
C ASP A 192 -1.29 0.62 22.22
N LYS A 193 -1.31 1.17 23.44
CA LYS A 193 -0.12 1.63 24.16
C LYS A 193 0.92 0.53 24.42
N THR A 194 0.55 -0.75 24.30
CA THR A 194 1.43 -1.89 24.55
C THR A 194 2.04 -2.48 23.28
N ALA A 195 1.64 -2.00 22.09
CA ALA A 195 2.10 -2.55 20.81
C ALA A 195 3.60 -2.33 20.57
N ILE A 196 4.17 -1.26 21.13
CA ILE A 196 5.61 -0.96 21.11
C ILE A 196 6.18 -0.92 22.54
N THR A 197 7.47 -1.20 22.64
CA THR A 197 8.25 -1.18 23.88
C THR A 197 8.63 0.25 24.28
N PRO A 198 9.03 0.49 25.55
CA PRO A 198 9.56 1.79 25.97
C PRO A 198 10.75 2.27 25.15
N THR A 199 11.63 1.35 24.72
CA THR A 199 12.78 1.67 23.87
C THR A 199 12.35 2.14 22.48
N GLU A 200 11.39 1.47 21.87
CA GLU A 200 10.84 1.87 20.56
C GLU A 200 10.12 3.22 20.64
N LEU A 201 9.40 3.48 21.73
CA LEU A 201 8.79 4.79 21.97
C LEU A 201 9.84 5.89 22.12
N ALA A 202 10.89 5.67 22.92
CA ALA A 202 12.00 6.61 23.05
C ALA A 202 12.71 6.85 21.70
N GLY A 203 12.84 5.80 20.87
CA GLY A 203 13.37 5.92 19.51
C GLY A 203 12.49 6.77 18.59
N TYR A 204 11.16 6.65 18.70
CA TYR A 204 10.23 7.49 17.95
C TYR A 204 10.25 8.96 18.39
N GLU A 205 10.35 9.23 19.70
CA GLU A 205 10.53 10.61 20.18
C GLU A 205 11.85 11.20 19.67
N LEU A 206 12.95 10.44 19.70
CA LEU A 206 14.21 10.87 19.10
C LEU A 206 14.07 11.12 17.59
N PHE A 207 13.36 10.27 16.85
CA PHE A 207 13.10 10.44 15.42
C PHE A 207 12.37 11.76 15.11
N LYS A 208 11.41 12.15 15.95
CA LYS A 208 10.75 13.47 15.85
C LYS A 208 11.71 14.62 16.20
N ASP A 209 12.33 14.55 17.38
CA ASP A 209 13.09 15.66 17.95
C ASP A 209 14.39 15.97 17.20
N SER A 210 14.98 14.96 16.57
CA SER A 210 16.17 15.10 15.72
C SER A 210 15.87 15.64 14.32
N GLY A 211 14.60 15.83 13.97
CA GLY A 211 14.17 16.42 12.70
C GLY A 211 14.01 15.43 11.55
N CYS A 212 14.04 14.12 11.78
CA CYS A 212 13.85 13.12 10.71
C CYS A 212 12.50 13.29 10.01
N THR A 213 11.46 13.68 10.76
CA THR A 213 10.11 13.91 10.25
C THR A 213 9.98 15.09 9.30
N ALA A 214 11.00 15.94 9.16
CA ALA A 214 11.03 16.98 8.13
C ALA A 214 11.00 16.38 6.71
N CYS A 215 11.60 15.20 6.52
CA CYS A 215 11.63 14.49 5.24
C CYS A 215 10.84 13.17 5.28
N HIS A 216 10.78 12.50 6.43
CA HIS A 216 10.18 11.18 6.60
C HIS A 216 8.90 11.25 7.42
N ASN A 217 7.78 11.52 6.76
CA ASN A 217 6.47 11.73 7.38
C ASN A 217 5.32 11.11 6.57
N GLY A 218 4.09 11.29 7.04
CA GLY A 218 2.88 10.73 6.41
C GLY A 218 2.78 9.21 6.59
N SER A 219 1.95 8.56 5.78
CA SER A 219 1.65 7.13 5.95
C SER A 219 2.79 6.20 5.54
N ALA A 220 3.65 6.63 4.63
CA ALA A 220 4.81 5.85 4.18
C ALA A 220 6.08 6.11 5.02
N GLY A 221 6.11 7.21 5.78
CA GLY A 221 7.32 7.64 6.49
C GLY A 221 8.37 8.26 5.56
N GLY A 222 7.93 9.03 4.56
CA GLY A 222 8.76 9.57 3.47
C GLY A 222 8.64 8.78 2.19
#